data_AF-A0A820YLF5-F1
#
_entry.id   AF-A0A820YLF5-F1
#
_cell.length_a   1.000
_cell.length_b   1.000
_cell.length_c   1.000
_cell.angle_alpha   90.00
_cell.angle_beta   90.00
_cell.angle_gamma   90.00
#
_symmetry.space_group_name_H-M   'P 1'
#
loop_
_entity.id
_entity.type
_entity.pdbx_description
1 polymer ?
#
loop_
_entity_poly.entity_id
_entity_poly.type
_entity_poly.pdbx_seq_one_letter_code
_entity_poly.pdbx_strand_id
1 'polypeptide(L)'
;MEPTMEKTRDSLSYLMPLINCVNSECAEYMQRGGVGHVIFALPWFITWYSHVLDDLPIILRLYDLFIVSHFLMPIYVAAEIVNYHADEVLSKNCEMASLHQYLSYLPTEIDENTWEEIIKRAIYLFENHHPDTLETLNHEWKIISEYIENSPNESIIEQRFDKDNKYNKKIVSKQSSKLSRIAFWGVTLTIGIS
;
A
#
# COMPACT_ATOMS: atom_id res chain seq x y z
N MET A 1 -20.65 22.92 4.22
CA MET A 1 -19.40 22.72 3.46
C MET A 1 -18.30 23.46 4.20
N GLU A 2 -17.23 22.78 4.57
CA GLU A 2 -16.07 23.48 5.13
C GLU A 2 -15.42 24.35 4.05
N PRO A 3 -14.91 25.54 4.41
CA PRO A 3 -14.45 26.53 3.46
C PRO A 3 -13.11 26.17 2.80
N THR A 4 -12.37 25.19 3.34
CA THR A 4 -11.02 24.81 2.91
C THR A 4 -10.97 23.35 2.46
N MET A 5 -10.20 23.05 1.40
CA MET A 5 -9.98 21.69 0.89
C MET A 5 -9.06 20.83 1.77
N GLU A 6 -8.81 21.26 3.01
CA GLU A 6 -7.81 20.70 3.89
C GLU A 6 -8.14 19.26 4.26
N LYS A 7 -9.40 18.97 4.63
CA LYS A 7 -9.85 17.59 4.92
C LYS A 7 -9.74 16.63 3.73
N THR A 8 -10.01 17.12 2.52
CA THR A 8 -9.87 16.30 1.31
C THR A 8 -8.40 15.97 1.07
N ARG A 9 -7.51 16.95 1.25
CA ARG A 9 -6.06 16.75 1.17
C ARG A 9 -5.58 15.79 2.25
N ASP A 10 -6.08 15.91 3.47
CA ASP A 10 -5.71 15.03 4.59
C ASP A 10 -6.16 13.60 4.32
N SER A 11 -7.36 13.42 3.74
CA SER A 11 -7.85 12.10 3.31
C SER A 11 -6.93 11.50 2.24
N LEU A 12 -6.55 12.29 1.23
CA LEU A 12 -5.64 11.86 0.17
C LEU A 12 -4.25 11.50 0.70
N SER A 13 -3.79 12.09 1.81
CA SER A 13 -2.49 11.77 2.39
C SER A 13 -2.31 10.29 2.77
N TYR A 14 -3.41 9.55 2.92
CA TYR A 14 -3.39 8.11 3.20
C TYR A 14 -3.03 7.24 1.98
N LEU A 15 -3.03 7.78 0.77
CA LEU A 15 -2.78 6.99 -0.44
C LEU A 15 -1.37 6.39 -0.49
N MET A 16 -0.33 7.22 -0.30
CA MET A 16 1.06 6.74 -0.36
C MET A 16 1.39 5.67 0.71
N PRO A 17 0.96 5.84 1.98
CA PRO A 17 1.06 4.76 2.97
C PRO A 17 0.40 3.45 2.52
N LEU A 18 -0.79 3.53 1.92
CA LEU A 18 -1.51 2.36 1.41
C LEU A 18 -0.78 1.71 0.23
N ILE A 19 -0.29 2.50 -0.73
CA ILE A 19 0.54 1.99 -1.84
C ILE A 19 1.79 1.30 -1.26
N ASN A 20 2.44 1.87 -0.25
CA ASN A 20 3.60 1.24 0.39
C ASN A 20 3.29 -0.09 1.07
N CYS A 21 2.06 -0.29 1.56
CA CYS A 21 1.63 -1.57 2.13
C CYS A 21 1.44 -2.64 1.05
N VAL A 22 0.95 -2.26 -0.14
CA VAL A 22 0.71 -3.18 -1.26
C VAL A 22 1.98 -3.43 -2.07
N ASN A 23 2.71 -2.37 -2.41
CA ASN A 23 3.93 -2.39 -3.19
C ASN A 23 4.87 -1.25 -2.74
N SER A 24 5.83 -1.61 -1.87
CA SER A 24 6.79 -0.65 -1.33
C SER A 24 7.78 -0.10 -2.34
N GLU A 25 8.15 -0.90 -3.35
CA GLU A 25 9.08 -0.48 -4.40
C GLU A 25 8.44 0.63 -5.25
N CYS A 26 7.18 0.44 -5.66
CA CYS A 26 6.42 1.46 -6.37
C CYS A 26 6.26 2.73 -5.55
N ALA A 27 5.93 2.62 -4.25
CA ALA A 27 5.78 3.77 -3.37
C ALA A 27 7.08 4.58 -3.23
N GLU A 28 8.21 3.89 -3.03
CA GLU A 28 9.53 4.50 -2.96
C GLU A 28 9.89 5.18 -4.28
N TYR A 29 9.65 4.52 -5.42
CA TYR A 29 9.91 5.07 -6.74
C TYR A 29 9.13 6.36 -7.01
N MET A 30 7.84 6.36 -6.67
CA MET A 30 6.97 7.54 -6.80
C MET A 30 7.41 8.68 -5.87
N GLN A 31 7.86 8.37 -4.66
CA GLN A 31 8.40 9.38 -3.72
C GLN A 31 9.70 9.99 -4.26
N ARG A 32 10.64 9.16 -4.74
CA ARG A 32 11.91 9.63 -5.34
C ARG A 32 11.67 10.48 -6.59
N GLY A 33 10.66 10.12 -7.37
CA GLY A 33 10.22 10.89 -8.54
C GLY A 33 9.51 12.20 -8.21
N GLY A 34 9.28 12.53 -6.93
CA GLY A 34 8.64 13.78 -6.51
C GLY A 34 7.10 13.78 -6.59
N VAL A 35 6.48 12.66 -6.97
CA VAL A 35 5.00 12.52 -7.05
C VAL A 35 4.39 12.05 -5.73
N GLY A 36 5.19 11.99 -4.65
CA GLY A 36 4.70 11.64 -3.30
C GLY A 36 3.59 12.57 -2.80
N HIS A 37 3.49 13.79 -3.35
CA HIS A 37 2.32 14.65 -3.12
C HIS A 37 1.12 14.13 -3.91
N VAL A 38 0.09 13.68 -3.19
CA VAL A 38 -1.12 12.98 -3.69
C VAL A 38 -2.08 13.88 -4.48
N ILE A 39 -1.56 14.87 -5.20
CA ILE A 39 -2.35 15.82 -5.98
C ILE A 39 -2.97 15.12 -7.21
N PHE A 40 -2.28 14.13 -7.78
CA PHE A 40 -2.75 13.43 -8.98
C PHE A 40 -4.06 12.65 -8.76
N ALA A 41 -4.30 12.12 -7.54
CA ALA A 41 -5.48 11.32 -7.24
C ALA A 41 -6.69 12.16 -6.77
N LEU A 42 -6.54 13.48 -6.66
CA LEU A 42 -7.64 14.36 -6.25
C LEU A 42 -8.85 14.28 -7.21
N PRO A 43 -8.68 14.34 -8.54
CA PRO A 43 -9.80 14.19 -9.48
C PRO A 43 -10.52 12.84 -9.30
N TRP A 44 -9.77 11.76 -9.07
CA TRP A 44 -10.33 10.43 -8.85
C TRP A 44 -11.23 10.41 -7.61
N PHE A 45 -10.74 10.99 -6.51
CA PHE A 45 -11.45 10.99 -5.24
C PHE A 45 -12.73 11.82 -5.26
N ILE A 46 -12.73 13.01 -5.86
CA ILE A 46 -13.91 13.92 -5.84
C ILE A 46 -15.00 13.52 -6.84
N THR A 47 -14.65 12.78 -7.88
CA THR A 47 -15.59 12.36 -8.94
C THR A 47 -15.89 10.85 -8.90
N TRP A 48 -15.31 10.12 -7.95
CA TRP A 48 -15.40 8.65 -7.87
C TRP A 48 -15.09 7.99 -9.22
N TYR A 49 -13.98 8.40 -9.85
CA TYR A 49 -13.47 7.88 -11.14
C TYR A 49 -14.37 8.13 -12.36
N SER A 50 -15.54 8.75 -12.22
CA SER A 50 -16.49 8.93 -13.33
C SER A 50 -15.97 9.79 -14.50
N HIS A 51 -14.92 10.58 -14.31
CA HIS A 51 -14.30 11.38 -15.37
C HIS A 51 -13.21 10.65 -16.16
N VAL A 52 -12.71 9.53 -15.63
CA VAL A 52 -11.64 8.72 -16.26
C VAL A 52 -12.17 7.41 -16.81
N LEU A 53 -13.30 6.92 -16.30
CA LEU A 53 -13.95 5.71 -16.78
C LEU A 53 -15.01 6.04 -17.83
N ASP A 54 -14.94 5.38 -18.99
CA ASP A 54 -15.95 5.49 -20.05
C ASP A 54 -17.05 4.41 -19.94
N ASP A 55 -16.78 3.31 -19.23
CA ASP A 55 -17.68 2.16 -19.11
C ASP A 55 -18.66 2.34 -17.94
N LEU A 56 -19.92 2.61 -18.28
CA LEU A 56 -20.98 2.87 -17.30
C LEU A 56 -21.22 1.70 -16.32
N PRO A 57 -21.33 0.43 -16.75
CA PRO A 57 -21.34 -0.73 -15.85
C PRO A 57 -20.28 -0.70 -14.75
N ILE A 58 -19.02 -0.42 -15.10
CA ILE A 58 -17.90 -0.37 -14.13
C ILE A 58 -18.08 0.81 -13.17
N ILE A 59 -18.48 1.99 -13.68
CA ILE A 59 -18.76 3.16 -12.85
C ILE A 59 -19.86 2.84 -11.82
N LEU A 60 -20.97 2.24 -12.26
CA LEU A 60 -22.07 1.87 -11.37
C LEU A 60 -21.61 0.85 -10.31
N ARG A 61 -20.79 -0.12 -10.70
CA ARG A 61 -20.23 -1.12 -9.79
C ARG A 61 -19.34 -0.51 -8.71
N LEU A 62 -18.50 0.46 -9.07
CA LEU A 62 -17.70 1.22 -8.11
C LEU A 62 -18.57 2.10 -7.21
N TYR A 63 -19.63 2.71 -7.75
CA TYR A 63 -20.57 3.51 -6.96
C TYR A 63 -21.30 2.66 -5.92
N ASP A 64 -21.76 1.45 -6.30
CA ASP A 64 -22.36 0.49 -5.36
C ASP A 64 -21.40 0.19 -4.20
N LEU A 65 -20.12 -0.04 -4.51
CA LEU A 65 -19.09 -0.25 -3.50
C LEU A 65 -18.93 0.98 -2.59
N PHE A 66 -18.78 2.18 -3.16
CA PHE A 66 -18.51 3.40 -2.41
C PHE A 66 -19.69 3.85 -1.54
N ILE A 67 -20.92 3.60 -1.96
CA ILE A 67 -22.13 3.96 -1.21
C ILE A 67 -22.32 3.05 -0.01
N VAL A 68 -22.00 1.76 -0.13
CA VAL A 68 -22.17 0.78 0.96
C VAL A 68 -20.98 0.78 1.93
N SER A 69 -19.81 1.24 1.48
CA SER A 69 -18.56 1.18 2.24
C SER A 69 -18.23 2.50 2.96
N HIS A 70 -17.06 2.54 3.60
CA HIS A 70 -16.52 3.74 4.22
C HIS A 70 -16.13 4.81 3.17
N PHE A 71 -16.23 6.10 3.52
CA PHE A 71 -15.95 7.20 2.59
C PHE A 71 -14.51 7.22 2.03
N LEU A 72 -13.57 6.54 2.70
CA LEU A 72 -12.19 6.40 2.24
C LEU A 72 -12.00 5.26 1.23
N MET A 73 -13.01 4.42 0.98
CA MET A 73 -12.92 3.30 0.04
C MET A 73 -12.38 3.67 -1.35
N PRO A 74 -12.73 4.82 -1.94
CA PRO A 74 -12.12 5.26 -3.20
C PRO A 74 -10.59 5.36 -3.15
N ILE A 75 -9.99 5.64 -1.99
CA ILE A 75 -8.53 5.73 -1.82
C ILE A 75 -7.88 4.34 -1.82
N TYR A 76 -8.55 3.34 -1.26
CA TYR A 76 -8.09 1.95 -1.32
C TYR A 76 -8.12 1.43 -2.76
N VAL A 77 -9.18 1.78 -3.51
CA VAL A 77 -9.25 1.49 -4.94
C VAL A 77 -8.12 2.20 -5.71
N ALA A 78 -7.80 3.45 -5.36
CA ALA A 78 -6.69 4.16 -6.00
C ALA A 78 -5.35 3.45 -5.77
N ALA A 79 -5.10 2.95 -4.56
CA ALA A 79 -3.88 2.23 -4.23
C ALA A 79 -3.74 0.95 -5.08
N GLU A 80 -4.83 0.21 -5.25
CA GLU A 80 -4.83 -1.01 -6.08
C GLU A 80 -4.74 -0.72 -7.59
N ILE A 81 -5.31 0.38 -8.09
CA ILE A 81 -5.11 0.82 -9.47
C ILE A 81 -3.63 1.12 -9.72
N VAL A 82 -2.98 1.87 -8.81
CA VAL A 82 -1.55 2.16 -8.93
C VAL A 82 -0.72 0.88 -8.84
N ASN A 83 -1.07 -0.03 -7.94
CA ASN A 83 -0.41 -1.33 -7.82
C ASN A 83 -0.56 -2.19 -9.08
N TYR A 84 -1.74 -2.21 -9.70
CA TYR A 84 -1.96 -2.93 -10.96
C TYR A 84 -1.03 -2.42 -12.07
N HIS A 85 -0.77 -1.11 -12.09
CA HIS A 85 0.14 -0.47 -13.06
C HIS A 85 1.58 -0.31 -12.55
N ALA A 86 1.97 -0.99 -11.48
CA ALA A 86 3.27 -0.78 -10.84
C ALA A 86 4.45 -1.04 -11.79
N ASP A 87 4.37 -2.09 -12.61
CA ASP A 87 5.42 -2.43 -13.57
C ASP A 87 5.62 -1.31 -14.61
N GLU A 88 4.52 -0.71 -15.09
CA GLU A 88 4.62 0.43 -15.99
C GLU A 88 5.17 1.67 -15.29
N VAL A 89 4.74 1.95 -14.05
CA VAL A 89 5.24 3.06 -13.23
C VAL A 89 6.75 2.95 -13.05
N LEU A 90 7.26 1.76 -12.68
CA LEU A 90 8.67 1.49 -12.47
C LEU A 90 9.50 1.58 -13.78
N SER A 91 8.86 1.34 -14.94
CA SER A 91 9.51 1.46 -16.24
C SER A 91 9.68 2.91 -16.74
N LYS A 92 8.92 3.88 -16.19
CA LYS A 92 9.00 5.29 -16.60
C LYS A 92 10.20 5.99 -15.98
N ASN A 93 10.60 7.12 -16.55
CA ASN A 93 11.64 7.96 -15.95
C ASN A 93 11.22 8.42 -14.55
N CYS A 94 12.11 8.29 -13.58
CA CYS A 94 11.93 8.69 -12.18
C CYS A 94 11.96 10.23 -12.01
N GLU A 95 11.02 10.92 -12.67
CA GLU A 95 10.89 12.38 -12.67
C GLU A 95 9.43 12.79 -12.52
N MET A 96 9.19 13.89 -11.81
CA MET A 96 7.85 14.36 -11.46
C MET A 96 6.94 14.50 -12.68
N ALA A 97 7.42 15.14 -13.74
CA ALA A 97 6.63 15.36 -14.95
C ALA A 97 6.24 14.05 -15.63
N SER A 98 7.18 13.11 -15.76
CA SER A 98 6.98 11.83 -16.45
C SER A 98 5.97 10.96 -15.70
N LEU A 99 6.15 10.82 -14.39
CA LEU A 99 5.28 10.01 -13.55
C LEU A 99 3.90 10.65 -13.36
N HIS A 100 3.83 11.97 -13.11
CA HIS A 100 2.55 12.66 -12.97
C HIS A 100 1.73 12.61 -14.26
N GLN A 101 2.38 12.77 -15.42
CA GLN A 101 1.72 12.63 -16.72
C GLN A 101 1.13 11.23 -16.87
N TYR A 102 1.92 10.18 -16.58
CA TYR A 102 1.45 8.80 -16.70
C TYR A 102 0.26 8.51 -15.76
N LEU A 103 0.38 8.88 -14.48
CA LEU A 103 -0.67 8.68 -13.48
C LEU A 103 -1.95 9.45 -13.81
N SER A 104 -1.86 10.61 -14.47
CA SER A 104 -3.04 11.40 -14.88
C SER A 104 -3.89 10.71 -15.96
N TYR A 105 -3.32 9.76 -16.71
CA TYR A 105 -4.06 8.98 -17.70
C TYR A 105 -4.69 7.70 -17.12
N LEU A 106 -4.30 7.29 -15.92
CA LEU A 106 -4.87 6.11 -15.29
C LEU A 106 -6.30 6.38 -14.80
N PRO A 107 -7.14 5.33 -14.73
CA PRO A 107 -6.94 3.99 -15.29
C PRO A 107 -7.10 3.96 -16.83
N THR A 108 -6.13 3.39 -17.56
CA THR A 108 -6.25 3.13 -19.01
C THR A 108 -6.20 1.63 -19.25
N GLU A 109 -7.04 1.10 -20.16
CA GLU A 109 -6.99 -0.30 -20.62
C GLU A 109 -7.20 -1.38 -19.54
N ILE A 110 -8.14 -1.18 -18.61
CA ILE A 110 -8.54 -2.21 -17.63
C ILE A 110 -9.82 -2.90 -18.10
N ASP A 111 -9.77 -4.22 -18.26
CA ASP A 111 -10.94 -5.03 -18.62
C ASP A 111 -11.88 -5.29 -17.41
N GLU A 112 -13.12 -5.69 -17.69
CA GLU A 112 -14.14 -5.90 -16.66
C GLU A 112 -13.72 -6.92 -15.57
N ASN A 113 -13.06 -8.00 -15.98
CA ASN A 113 -12.59 -9.03 -15.04
C ASN A 113 -11.51 -8.49 -14.10
N THR A 114 -10.59 -7.67 -14.61
CA THR A 114 -9.55 -7.05 -13.81
C THR A 114 -10.13 -6.03 -12.83
N TRP A 115 -11.19 -5.30 -13.21
CA TRP A 115 -11.88 -4.40 -12.28
C TRP A 115 -12.46 -5.12 -11.07
N GLU A 116 -13.10 -6.28 -11.25
CA GLU A 116 -13.58 -7.08 -10.13
C GLU A 116 -12.42 -7.58 -9.24
N GLU A 117 -11.27 -7.92 -9.81
CA GLU A 117 -10.07 -8.27 -9.02
C GLU A 117 -9.50 -7.07 -8.26
N ILE A 118 -9.44 -5.88 -8.86
CA ILE A 118 -9.04 -4.64 -8.19
C ILE A 118 -9.99 -4.33 -7.02
N ILE A 119 -11.31 -4.46 -7.23
CA ILE A 119 -12.31 -4.26 -6.18
C ILE A 119 -12.09 -5.25 -5.03
N LYS A 120 -11.89 -6.54 -5.32
CA LYS A 120 -11.61 -7.55 -4.28
C LYS A 120 -10.34 -7.24 -3.49
N ARG A 121 -9.26 -6.85 -4.17
CA ARG A 121 -8.00 -6.47 -3.52
C ARG A 121 -8.17 -5.21 -2.67
N ALA A 122 -8.92 -4.22 -3.14
CA ALA A 122 -9.19 -3.00 -2.39
C ALA A 122 -10.01 -3.29 -1.12
N ILE A 123 -10.99 -4.20 -1.19
CA ILE A 123 -11.74 -4.68 -0.03
C ILE A 123 -10.80 -5.39 0.95
N TYR A 124 -9.95 -6.30 0.45
CA TYR A 124 -8.96 -6.98 1.28
C TYR A 124 -7.98 -6.00 1.95
N LEU A 125 -7.53 -4.97 1.23
CA LEU A 125 -6.67 -3.92 1.77
C LEU A 125 -7.38 -3.13 2.87
N PHE A 126 -8.66 -2.79 2.66
CA PHE A 126 -9.50 -2.13 3.65
C PHE A 126 -9.68 -2.97 4.92
N GLU A 127 -9.90 -4.28 4.78
CA GLU A 127 -10.05 -5.19 5.92
C GLU A 127 -8.75 -5.34 6.73
N ASN A 128 -7.59 -5.37 6.07
CA ASN A 128 -6.30 -5.48 6.74
C ASN A 128 -5.80 -4.16 7.34
N HIS A 129 -6.20 -3.03 6.76
CA HIS A 129 -5.81 -1.69 7.18
C HIS A 129 -7.05 -0.84 7.40
N HIS A 130 -7.79 -1.14 8.47
CA HIS A 130 -9.01 -0.39 8.82
C HIS A 130 -8.70 1.11 8.98
N PRO A 131 -9.65 2.03 8.67
CA PRO A 131 -9.47 3.47 8.82
C PRO A 131 -8.81 3.96 10.12
N ASP A 132 -9.04 3.26 11.24
CA ASP A 132 -8.43 3.59 12.54
C ASP A 132 -6.89 3.46 12.57
N THR A 133 -6.33 2.64 11.67
CA THR A 133 -4.89 2.39 11.57
C THR A 133 -4.19 3.36 10.61
N LEU A 134 -4.95 4.06 9.77
CA LEU A 134 -4.41 4.91 8.71
C LEU A 134 -3.57 6.08 9.23
N GLU A 135 -3.93 6.65 10.37
CA GLU A 135 -3.15 7.74 10.97
C GLU A 135 -1.75 7.28 11.37
N THR A 136 -1.64 6.06 11.91
CA THR A 136 -0.34 5.46 12.27
C THR A 136 0.48 5.18 11.01
N LEU A 137 -0.13 4.57 9.99
CA LEU A 137 0.54 4.30 8.71
C LEU A 137 1.00 5.60 8.04
N ASN A 138 0.22 6.67 8.11
CA ASN A 138 0.59 7.98 7.58
C ASN A 138 1.80 8.57 8.32
N HIS A 139 1.84 8.43 9.64
CA HIS A 139 3.00 8.86 10.43
C HIS A 139 4.27 8.06 10.08
N GLU A 140 4.16 6.74 9.96
CA GLU A 140 5.27 5.88 9.53
C GLU A 140 5.77 6.25 8.13
N TRP A 141 4.85 6.49 7.20
CA TRP A 141 5.20 6.91 5.85
C TRP A 141 5.91 8.25 5.81
N LYS A 142 5.48 9.25 6.61
CA LYS A 142 6.16 10.55 6.69
C LYS A 142 7.64 10.43 7.04
N ILE A 143 7.96 9.54 7.98
CA ILE A 143 9.35 9.25 8.36
C ILE A 143 10.11 8.62 7.19
N ILE A 144 9.46 7.68 6.48
CA ILE A 144 10.04 7.02 5.31
C ILE A 144 10.29 8.03 4.17
N SER A 145 9.32 8.88 3.85
CA SER A 145 9.43 9.88 2.80
C SER A 145 10.55 10.89 3.08
N GLU A 146 10.68 11.34 4.33
CA GLU A 146 11.77 12.24 4.75
C GLU A 146 13.13 11.56 4.61
N TYR A 147 13.24 10.26 4.92
CA TYR A 147 14.47 9.51 4.70
C TYR A 147 14.83 9.41 3.21
N ILE A 148 13.85 9.11 2.36
CA ILE A 148 14.03 8.98 0.89
C ILE A 148 14.55 10.30 0.30
N GLU A 149 13.97 11.43 0.71
CA GLU A 149 14.37 12.75 0.24
C GLU A 149 15.82 13.09 0.65
N ASN A 150 16.23 12.67 1.85
CA ASN A 150 17.57 12.91 2.36
C ASN A 150 18.63 11.92 1.80
N SER A 151 18.22 10.77 1.28
CA SER A 151 19.12 9.69 0.81
C SER A 151 18.78 9.20 -0.61
N PRO A 152 18.88 10.05 -1.66
CA PRO A 152 18.35 9.76 -3.00
C PRO A 152 19.05 8.62 -3.76
N ASN A 153 20.20 8.12 -3.27
CA ASN A 153 21.02 7.09 -3.91
C ASN A 153 20.96 5.72 -3.22
N GLU A 154 20.25 5.57 -2.10
CA GLU A 154 20.09 4.28 -1.41
C GLU A 154 18.65 3.78 -1.60
N SER A 155 18.49 2.51 -2.01
CA SER A 155 17.16 1.89 -2.06
C SER A 155 16.78 1.32 -0.70
N ILE A 156 15.59 1.64 -0.18
CA ILE A 156 15.11 1.10 1.11
C ILE A 156 14.90 -0.42 1.04
N ILE A 157 14.67 -0.93 -0.17
CA ILE A 157 14.53 -2.35 -0.50
C ILE A 157 15.69 -3.18 0.07
N GLU A 158 16.95 -2.75 -0.09
CA GLU A 158 18.11 -3.47 0.44
C GLU A 158 18.08 -3.59 1.97
N GLN A 159 17.59 -2.57 2.68
CA GLN A 159 17.53 -2.58 4.14
C GLN A 159 16.29 -3.32 4.68
N ARG A 160 15.12 -3.25 4.02
CA ARG A 160 13.93 -4.04 4.39
C ARG A 160 14.19 -5.53 4.20
N PHE A 161 14.80 -5.94 3.08
CA PHE A 161 15.25 -7.32 2.88
C PHE A 161 16.20 -7.77 3.99
N ASP A 162 17.16 -6.95 4.42
CA ASP A 162 18.08 -7.28 5.50
C ASP A 162 17.38 -7.36 6.88
N LYS A 163 16.39 -6.49 7.14
CA LYS A 163 15.59 -6.50 8.38
C LYS A 163 14.70 -7.73 8.46
N ASP A 164 14.02 -8.08 7.37
CA ASP A 164 13.14 -9.25 7.29
C ASP A 164 13.96 -10.55 7.32
N ASN A 165 15.12 -10.60 6.68
CA ASN A 165 16.07 -11.72 6.83
C ASN A 165 16.55 -11.87 8.27
N LYS A 166 16.91 -10.76 8.93
CA LYS A 166 17.39 -10.76 10.31
C LYS A 166 16.29 -11.15 11.29
N TYR A 167 15.05 -10.72 11.06
CA TYR A 167 13.88 -11.11 11.85
C TYR A 167 13.53 -12.59 11.68
N ASN A 168 13.48 -13.08 10.44
CA ASN A 168 13.26 -14.50 10.13
C ASN A 168 14.35 -15.40 10.72
N LYS A 169 15.63 -15.00 10.64
CA LYS A 169 16.76 -15.72 11.27
C LYS A 169 16.64 -15.74 12.81
N LYS A 170 16.08 -14.69 13.41
CA LYS A 170 15.82 -14.62 14.87
C LYS A 170 14.66 -15.54 15.29
N ILE A 171 13.63 -15.71 14.45
CA ILE A 171 12.53 -16.64 14.70
C ILE A 171 13.01 -18.09 14.61
N VAL A 172 13.75 -18.44 13.55
CA VAL A 172 14.30 -19.79 13.34
C VAL A 172 15.23 -20.19 14.48
N SER A 173 16.11 -19.29 14.92
CA SER A 173 16.99 -19.56 16.08
C SER A 173 16.22 -19.66 17.41
N LYS A 174 15.16 -18.88 17.60
CA LYS A 174 14.29 -18.96 18.79
C LYS A 174 13.45 -20.25 18.81
N GLN A 175 13.08 -20.78 17.65
CA GLN A 175 12.34 -22.04 17.53
C GLN A 175 13.25 -23.26 17.72
N SER A 176 14.46 -23.22 17.18
CA SER A 176 15.51 -24.24 17.43
C SER A 176 15.94 -24.30 18.91
N SER A 177 16.07 -23.15 19.59
CA SER A 177 16.37 -23.11 21.03
C SER A 177 15.20 -23.55 21.92
N LYS A 178 13.95 -23.34 21.50
CA LYS A 178 12.77 -23.90 22.18
C LYS A 178 12.68 -25.42 22.03
N LEU A 179 12.92 -25.96 20.84
CA LEU A 179 12.89 -27.41 20.58
C LEU A 179 14.00 -28.14 21.34
N SER A 180 15.21 -27.58 21.40
CA SER A 180 16.31 -28.13 22.21
C SER A 180 16.03 -28.06 23.72
N ARG A 181 15.35 -27.03 24.21
CA ARG A 181 14.88 -26.96 25.61
C ARG A 181 13.79 -27.99 25.92
N ILE A 182 12.83 -28.21 25.02
CA ILE A 182 11.78 -29.22 25.21
C ILE A 182 12.39 -30.63 25.18
N ALA A 183 13.37 -30.88 24.30
CA ALA A 183 14.11 -32.14 24.29
C ALA A 183 14.90 -32.40 25.58
N PHE A 184 15.38 -31.35 26.27
CA PHE A 184 16.10 -31.47 27.53
C PHE A 184 15.20 -31.83 28.73
N TRP A 185 13.94 -31.41 28.73
CA TRP A 185 12.95 -31.76 29.77
C TRP A 185 12.18 -33.07 29.47
N GLY A 186 12.14 -33.51 28.20
CA GLY A 186 11.48 -34.77 27.81
C GLY A 186 12.28 -36.03 28.15
N VAL A 187 13.59 -35.93 28.40
CA VAL A 187 14.47 -37.09 28.66
C VAL A 187 14.66 -37.37 30.16
N THR A 188 14.25 -36.47 31.06
CA THR A 188 14.45 -36.63 32.52
C THR A 188 13.26 -37.26 33.26
N LEU A 189 12.16 -37.58 32.58
CA LEU A 189 10.95 -38.17 33.21
C LEU A 189 10.82 -39.70 33.08
N THR A 190 11.79 -40.41 32.50
CA THR A 190 11.73 -41.88 32.35
C THR A 190 12.73 -42.67 33.20
N ILE A 191 13.47 -42.04 34.11
CA ILE A 191 14.35 -42.75 35.07
C ILE A 191 13.85 -42.44 36.49
N GLY A 192 12.77 -43.10 36.89
CA GLY A 192 12.18 -42.90 38.20
C GLY A 192 10.97 -43.78 38.50
N ILE A 193 10.92 -44.99 37.94
CA ILE A 193 10.03 -46.06 38.42
C ILE A 193 10.86 -47.34 38.42
N SER A 194 11.48 -47.64 39.56
CA SER A 194 11.85 -48.98 40.04
C SER A 194 12.15 -48.88 41.52
#